data_AF-A0A1L7D6F1-F1
#
_entry.id   AF-A0A1L7D6F1-F1
#
_cell.length_a   1.000
_cell.length_b   1.000
_cell.length_c   1.000
_cell.angle_alpha   90.00
_cell.angle_beta   90.00
_cell.angle_gamma   90.00
#
_symmetry.space_group_name_H-M   'P 1'
#
loop_
_entity.id
_entity.type
_entity.pdbx_description
1 polymer ?
#
loop_
_entity_poly.entity_id
_entity_poly.type
_entity_poly.pdbx_seq_one_letter_code
_entity_poly.pdbx_strand_id
1 'polypeptide(L)'
;MPPRELPRDGTAFIGAQTVDGPRWTNGEPFVMRYIGSAAATKFYVCPGCNQNIPPGVAHVVAWPRDTGGRGEDRRHWHRHCWERR
;
A
#
# COMPACT_ATOMS: atom_id res chain seq x y z
N MET A 1 21.34 -22.05 3.68
CA MET A 1 20.29 -21.07 3.31
C MET A 1 20.77 -19.72 3.79
N PRO A 2 21.04 -18.72 2.92
CA PRO A 2 21.47 -17.41 3.39
C PRO A 2 20.37 -16.80 4.28
N PRO A 3 20.73 -16.11 5.38
CA PRO A 3 19.76 -15.38 6.19
C PRO A 3 19.09 -14.36 5.27
N ARG A 4 17.76 -14.40 5.24
CA ARG A 4 16.92 -13.54 4.41
C ARG A 4 17.14 -12.10 4.91
N GLU A 5 17.96 -11.34 4.18
CA GLU A 5 18.33 -9.97 4.53
C GLU A 5 17.05 -9.16 4.74
N LEU A 6 16.87 -8.72 5.99
CA LEU A 6 15.67 -8.00 6.40
C LEU A 6 15.81 -6.57 5.85
N PRO A 7 14.80 -6.03 5.15
CA PRO A 7 14.81 -4.64 4.71
C PRO A 7 15.01 -3.72 5.90
N ARG A 8 16.00 -2.81 5.79
CA ARG A 8 16.48 -1.94 6.88
C ARG A 8 15.41 -1.03 7.48
N ASP A 9 14.34 -0.77 6.74
CA ASP A 9 13.24 0.12 7.12
C ASP A 9 12.15 -0.53 7.98
N GLY A 10 12.25 -1.82 8.28
CA GLY A 10 11.28 -2.54 9.11
C GLY A 10 9.85 -2.61 8.56
N THR A 11 9.58 -2.02 7.39
CA THR A 11 8.26 -2.05 6.74
C THR A 11 7.91 -3.43 6.18
N ALA A 12 8.90 -4.34 6.12
CA ALA A 12 8.66 -5.76 5.87
C ALA A 12 8.09 -6.50 7.10
N PHE A 13 8.25 -5.97 8.32
CA PHE A 13 7.68 -6.58 9.53
C PHE A 13 6.18 -6.31 9.67
N ILE A 14 5.68 -5.20 9.12
CA ILE A 14 4.24 -4.94 9.04
C ILE A 14 3.76 -5.58 7.74
N GLY A 15 3.42 -6.87 7.84
CA GLY A 15 2.83 -7.63 6.75
C GLY A 15 1.60 -6.94 6.16
N ALA A 16 1.15 -7.44 5.01
CA ALA A 16 -0.04 -6.91 4.37
C ALA A 16 -1.25 -7.08 5.32
N GLN A 17 -1.82 -5.98 5.79
CA GLN A 17 -2.97 -5.98 6.69
C GLN A 17 -4.25 -6.04 5.87
N THR A 18 -5.17 -6.91 6.26
CA THR A 18 -6.53 -6.87 5.73
C THR A 18 -7.34 -5.86 6.52
N VAL A 19 -7.98 -4.94 5.82
CA VAL A 19 -8.90 -3.95 6.37
C VAL A 19 -10.25 -4.09 5.69
N ASP A 20 -11.33 -3.76 6.39
CA ASP A 20 -12.64 -3.64 5.77
C ASP A 20 -12.58 -2.63 4.62
N GLY A 21 -13.15 -3.03 3.48
CA GLY A 21 -13.22 -2.17 2.31
C GLY A 21 -14.15 -1.00 2.53
N PRO A 22 -13.97 0.06 1.73
CA PRO A 22 -14.84 1.23 1.80
C PRO A 22 -16.29 0.85 1.48
N ARG A 23 -17.23 1.69 1.94
CA ARG A 23 -18.68 1.39 1.89
C ARG A 23 -19.23 1.17 0.47
N TRP A 24 -18.55 1.71 -0.55
CA TRP A 24 -18.89 1.55 -1.96
C TRP A 24 -18.48 0.19 -2.57
N THR A 25 -17.63 -0.58 -1.90
CA THR A 25 -17.37 -2.00 -2.21
C THR A 25 -18.16 -2.95 -1.30
N ASN A 26 -19.24 -2.49 -0.68
CA ASN A 26 -20.11 -3.30 0.18
C ASN A 26 -19.38 -4.01 1.34
N GLY A 27 -18.27 -3.45 1.83
CA GLY A 27 -17.45 -4.06 2.89
C GLY A 27 -16.53 -5.19 2.42
N GLU A 28 -16.31 -5.36 1.10
CA GLU A 28 -15.33 -6.33 0.62
C GLU A 28 -13.96 -6.09 1.26
N PRO A 29 -13.27 -7.10 1.78
CA PRO A 29 -12.03 -6.89 2.50
C PRO A 29 -10.91 -6.46 1.54
N PHE A 30 -10.22 -5.36 1.87
CA PHE A 30 -9.06 -4.85 1.14
C PHE A 30 -7.78 -5.27 1.85
N VAL A 31 -6.74 -5.55 1.09
CA VAL A 31 -5.39 -5.71 1.63
C VAL A 31 -4.66 -4.39 1.47
N MET A 32 -4.06 -3.89 2.55
CA MET A 32 -3.12 -2.78 2.53
C MET A 32 -1.74 -3.23 2.98
N ARG A 33 -0.70 -2.60 2.45
CA ARG A 33 0.69 -2.80 2.88
C ARG A 33 1.40 -1.47 2.98
N TYR A 34 2.13 -1.28 4.07
CA TYR A 34 3.00 -0.12 4.21
C TYR A 34 4.26 -0.29 3.35
N ILE A 35 4.60 0.75 2.61
CA ILE A 35 5.83 0.86 1.84
C ILE A 35 6.68 1.94 2.49
N GLY A 36 7.88 1.54 2.94
CA GLY A 36 8.84 2.46 3.53
C GLY A 36 9.45 3.37 2.48
N SER A 37 9.99 4.50 2.93
CA SER A 37 10.67 5.48 2.09
C SER A 37 11.78 4.85 1.23
N ALA A 38 12.57 3.92 1.78
CA ALA A 38 13.63 3.27 1.01
C ALA A 38 13.13 2.34 -0.11
N ALA A 39 11.91 1.81 0.00
CA ALA A 39 11.28 0.96 -1.01
C ALA A 39 10.51 1.77 -2.07
N ALA A 40 10.21 3.05 -1.78
CA ALA A 40 9.56 3.97 -2.69
C ALA A 40 10.57 4.49 -3.72
N THR A 41 10.83 3.72 -4.77
CA THR A 41 11.79 4.10 -5.83
C THR A 41 11.12 4.69 -7.07
N LYS A 42 9.79 4.72 -7.11
CA LYS A 42 8.99 5.15 -8.26
C LYS A 42 7.96 6.19 -7.85
N PHE A 43 7.59 7.03 -8.83
CA PHE A 43 6.48 7.96 -8.70
C PHE A 43 5.15 7.22 -8.88
N TYR A 44 4.21 7.50 -8.00
CA TYR A 44 2.83 7.01 -8.09
C TYR A 44 1.84 8.15 -7.96
N VAL A 45 0.57 7.93 -8.33
CA VAL A 45 -0.50 8.91 -8.14
C VAL A 45 -1.47 8.39 -7.11
N CYS A 46 -1.75 9.20 -6.09
CA CYS A 46 -2.70 8.87 -5.04
C CYS A 46 -4.14 9.14 -5.51
N PRO A 47 -5.02 8.14 -5.62
CA PRO A 47 -6.39 8.34 -6.12
C PRO A 47 -7.28 9.16 -5.17
N GLY A 48 -6.96 9.23 -3.88
CA GLY A 48 -7.74 10.01 -2.91
C GLY A 48 -7.55 11.53 -2.98
N CYS A 49 -6.38 11.99 -3.43
CA CYS A 49 -6.06 13.43 -3.52
C CYS A 49 -5.58 13.85 -4.92
N ASN A 50 -5.45 12.88 -5.83
CA ASN A 50 -4.91 13.03 -7.18
C ASN A 50 -3.52 13.69 -7.24
N GLN A 51 -2.74 13.57 -6.16
CA GLN A 51 -1.37 14.10 -6.06
C GLN A 51 -0.32 13.00 -6.26
N ASN A 52 0.86 13.40 -6.72
CA ASN A 52 2.00 12.50 -6.86
C ASN A 52 2.59 12.10 -5.50
N ILE A 53 2.95 10.82 -5.39
CA ILE A 53 3.75 10.23 -4.33
C ILE A 53 5.18 10.12 -4.90
N PRO A 54 6.12 11.00 -4.51
CA PRO A 54 7.48 10.94 -5.01
C PRO A 54 8.27 9.77 -4.40
N PRO A 55 9.36 9.34 -5.06
CA PRO A 55 10.27 8.36 -4.49
C PRO A 55 10.88 8.89 -3.19
N GLY A 56 11.17 8.01 -2.24
CA GLY A 56 11.61 8.36 -0.90
C GLY A 56 10.47 8.69 0.08
N VAL A 57 9.21 8.68 -0.36
CA VAL A 57 8.05 8.93 0.53
C VAL A 57 7.40 7.62 0.97
N ALA A 58 7.30 7.43 2.28
CA ALA A 58 6.56 6.32 2.87
C ALA A 58 5.07 6.44 2.54
N HIS A 59 4.49 5.38 1.99
CA HIS A 59 3.12 5.36 1.48
C HIS A 59 2.47 3.99 1.70
N VAL A 60 1.20 3.87 1.34
CA VAL A 60 0.40 2.65 1.49
C VAL A 60 0.03 2.12 0.11
N VAL A 61 0.19 0.82 -0.10
CA VAL A 61 -0.34 0.14 -1.28
C VAL A 61 -1.55 -0.67 -0.86
N ALA A 62 -2.67 -0.48 -1.54
CA ALA A 62 -3.90 -1.19 -1.25
C ALA A 62 -4.54 -1.79 -2.50
N TRP A 63 -5.10 -2.98 -2.35
CA TRP A 63 -5.78 -3.73 -3.41
C TRP A 63 -6.94 -4.57 -2.83
N PRO A 64 -7.96 -4.90 -3.64
CA PRO A 64 -9.05 -5.78 -3.19
C PRO A 64 -8.51 -7.20 -2.95
N ARG A 65 -9.03 -7.91 -1.94
CA ARG A 65 -8.64 -9.31 -1.71
C ARG A 65 -9.06 -10.24 -2.84
N ASP A 66 -10.24 -10.00 -3.40
CA ASP A 66 -10.85 -10.87 -4.40
C ASP A 66 -10.03 -10.96 -5.70
N THR A 67 -9.51 -9.82 -6.17
CA THR A 67 -8.67 -9.74 -7.37
C THR A 67 -7.24 -10.29 -7.18
N GLY A 68 -6.88 -10.72 -5.97
CA GLY A 68 -5.57 -11.34 -5.69
C GLY A 68 -4.35 -10.44 -5.93
N GLY A 69 -4.55 -9.13 -6.08
CA GLY A 69 -3.46 -8.17 -6.30
C GLY A 69 -2.76 -8.31 -7.66
N ARG A 70 -3.49 -8.66 -8.73
CA ARG A 70 -2.99 -8.51 -10.11
C ARG A 70 -2.66 -7.04 -10.38
N GLY A 71 -1.58 -6.81 -11.12
CA GLY A 71 -0.71 -5.62 -11.01
C GLY A 71 -1.37 -4.24 -11.06
N GLU A 72 -2.48 -4.09 -11.79
CA GLU A 72 -3.19 -2.80 -11.98
C GLU A 72 -4.12 -2.45 -10.80
N ASP A 73 -4.56 -3.44 -10.01
CA ASP A 73 -5.45 -3.23 -8.87
C ASP A 73 -4.73 -2.67 -7.63
N ARG A 74 -3.40 -2.64 -7.66
CA ARG A 74 -2.57 -2.12 -6.56
C ARG A 74 -2.50 -0.60 -6.63
N ARG A 75 -3.40 0.04 -5.91
CA ARG A 75 -3.47 1.50 -5.81
C ARG A 75 -2.52 1.98 -4.72
N HIS A 76 -1.77 3.02 -5.02
CA HIS A 76 -0.81 3.62 -4.10
C HIS A 76 -1.46 4.86 -3.49
N TRP A 77 -1.41 4.99 -2.17
CA TRP A 77 -2.07 6.04 -1.42
C TRP A 77 -1.08 6.67 -0.45
N HIS A 78 -1.19 7.97 -0.21
CA HIS A 78 -0.56 8.55 0.97
C HIS A 78 -1.17 7.93 2.23
N ARG A 79 -0.37 7.78 3.29
CA ARG A 79 -0.83 7.26 4.58
C ARG A 79 -2.07 8.01 5.09
N HIS A 80 -2.02 9.34 5.10
CA HIS A 80 -3.15 10.16 5.54
C HIS A 80 -4.39 10.01 4.62
N CYS A 81 -4.19 9.91 3.30
CA CYS A 81 -5.31 9.80 2.37
C CYS A 81 -6.00 8.45 2.52
N TRP A 82 -5.23 7.40 2.79
CA TRP A 82 -5.76 6.08 3.08
C TRP A 82 -6.58 6.09 4.36
N GLU A 83 -6.10 6.68 5.45
CA GLU A 83 -6.84 6.75 6.72
C GLU A 83 -8.14 7.59 6.64
N ARG A 84 -8.28 8.47 5.65
CA ARG A 84 -9.46 9.34 5.48
C ARG A 84 -10.46 8.87 4.40
N ARG A 85 -10.27 7.67 3.83
CA ARG A 85 -11.09 7.14 2.73
C ARG A 85 -12.44 6.58 3.18
#